data_AF-B7Q1Y0-F1
#
_entry.id   AF-B7Q1Y0-F1
#
_cell.length_a   1.000
_cell.length_b   1.000
_cell.length_c   1.000
_cell.angle_alpha   90.00
_cell.angle_beta   90.00
_cell.angle_gamma   90.00
#
_symmetry.space_group_name_H-M   'P 1'
#
loop_
_entity.id
_entity.type
_entity.pdbx_description
1 polymer ?
#
loop_
_entity_poly.entity_id
_entity_poly.type
_entity_poly.pdbx_seq_one_letter_code
_entity_poly.pdbx_strand_id
1 'polypeptide(L)'
;MEVPRDRGYGNNQQQGYNYYNNQRGRGQEEEKPNHVLLMTILNPAYPITVDVIHTISTPSGKVMRIVIFKKNGVQAMVDGFFMGVKKEDVTGWPQVR
;
A
#
# COMPACT_ATOMS: atom_id res chain seq x y z
N MET A 1 -72.79 -5.62 -9.69
CA MET A 1 -71.75 -5.37 -10.70
C MET A 1 -70.43 -5.26 -9.96
N GLU A 2 -69.78 -6.41 -9.70
CA GLU A 2 -68.46 -6.44 -9.06
C GLU A 2 -67.39 -6.47 -10.15
N VAL A 3 -66.42 -5.57 -10.01
CA VAL A 3 -65.32 -5.33 -10.96
C VAL A 3 -64.29 -6.47 -10.82
N PRO A 4 -63.80 -7.09 -11.90
CA PRO A 4 -62.76 -8.11 -11.80
C PRO A 4 -61.42 -7.44 -11.44
N ARG A 5 -60.77 -7.91 -10.37
CA ARG A 5 -59.38 -7.53 -10.07
C ARG A 5 -58.44 -8.28 -11.00
N ASP A 6 -58.13 -7.66 -12.13
CA ASP A 6 -57.00 -8.04 -12.96
C ASP A 6 -55.68 -7.51 -12.41
N ARG A 7 -54.63 -8.28 -12.70
CA ARG A 7 -53.20 -7.93 -12.74
C ARG A 7 -52.45 -7.75 -11.42
N GLY A 8 -51.43 -8.60 -11.28
CA GLY A 8 -50.22 -8.23 -10.54
C GLY A 8 -49.25 -9.38 -10.36
N TYR A 9 -48.53 -9.78 -11.42
CA TYR A 9 -47.24 -10.45 -11.26
C TYR A 9 -46.28 -9.50 -10.51
N GLY A 10 -46.26 -9.63 -9.19
CA GLY A 10 -45.40 -8.86 -8.28
C GLY A 10 -43.99 -9.43 -8.29
N ASN A 11 -43.14 -8.81 -9.09
CA ASN A 11 -41.72 -9.06 -9.25
C ASN A 11 -40.96 -9.09 -7.91
N ASN A 12 -40.12 -10.11 -7.73
CA ASN A 12 -39.06 -10.19 -6.74
C ASN A 12 -37.91 -9.24 -7.12
N GLN A 13 -38.16 -7.93 -7.02
CA GLN A 13 -37.20 -6.87 -7.35
C GLN A 13 -36.76 -6.14 -6.08
N GLN A 14 -36.14 -6.87 -5.15
CA GLN A 14 -35.30 -6.27 -4.11
C GLN A 14 -34.03 -7.12 -3.89
N GLN A 15 -33.40 -7.57 -4.97
CA GLN A 15 -32.09 -8.23 -4.90
C GLN A 15 -31.24 -7.76 -6.08
N GLY A 16 -30.80 -6.50 -6.06
CA GLY A 16 -29.98 -5.96 -7.14
C GLY A 16 -29.10 -4.77 -6.79
N TYR A 17 -29.39 -4.04 -5.70
CA TYR A 17 -28.71 -2.78 -5.41
C TYR A 17 -27.54 -2.87 -4.43
N ASN A 18 -27.14 -4.07 -3.97
CA ASN A 18 -26.08 -4.20 -2.95
C ASN A 18 -24.73 -4.73 -3.47
N TYR A 19 -24.58 -5.08 -4.75
CA TYR A 19 -23.31 -5.60 -5.28
C TYR A 19 -22.39 -4.54 -5.91
N TYR A 20 -22.89 -3.35 -6.26
CA TYR A 20 -22.12 -2.33 -6.99
C TYR A 20 -21.51 -1.22 -6.12
N ASN A 21 -21.75 -1.21 -4.81
CA ASN A 21 -21.27 -0.13 -3.95
C ASN A 21 -19.92 -0.38 -3.26
N ASN A 22 -19.29 -1.54 -3.49
CA ASN A 22 -18.00 -1.89 -2.86
C ASN A 22 -16.75 -1.40 -3.60
N GLN A 23 -16.89 -0.50 -4.59
CA GLN A 23 -15.73 0.02 -5.35
C GLN A 23 -15.55 1.54 -5.31
N ARG A 24 -16.25 2.25 -4.43
CA ARG A 24 -16.07 3.70 -4.27
C ARG A 24 -15.84 4.16 -2.83
N GLY A 25 -15.53 3.23 -1.94
CA GLY A 25 -14.97 3.50 -0.63
C GLY A 25 -13.45 3.43 -0.66
N ARG A 26 -12.77 4.34 -1.36
CA ARG A 26 -11.50 4.87 -0.81
C ARG A 26 -11.88 5.76 0.36
N GLY A 27 -12.54 5.17 1.34
CA GLY A 27 -12.74 5.77 2.64
C GLY A 27 -11.35 6.06 3.16
N GLN A 28 -11.20 7.24 3.72
CA GLN A 28 -10.08 7.62 4.55
C GLN A 28 -10.07 6.71 5.79
N GLU A 29 -9.84 5.41 5.61
CA GLU A 29 -9.14 4.65 6.64
C GLU A 29 -7.80 5.36 6.71
N GLU A 30 -7.54 6.05 7.81
CA GLU A 30 -6.20 6.57 8.14
C GLU A 30 -5.21 5.50 7.68
N GLU A 31 -4.52 5.74 6.56
CA GLU A 31 -3.66 4.75 5.94
C GLU A 31 -2.63 4.41 7.00
N LYS A 32 -2.86 3.30 7.71
CA LYS A 32 -1.96 2.85 8.77
C LYS A 32 -0.60 2.79 8.10
N PRO A 33 0.39 3.58 8.56
CA PRO A 33 1.63 3.74 7.83
C PRO A 33 2.21 2.37 7.52
N ASN A 34 2.47 2.10 6.24
CA ASN A 34 3.06 0.83 5.86
C ASN A 34 4.44 0.74 6.54
N HIS A 35 4.62 -0.32 7.31
CA HIS A 35 5.82 -0.55 8.11
C HIS A 35 6.91 -1.26 7.30
N VAL A 36 6.71 -1.48 6.00
CA VAL A 36 7.67 -2.12 5.12
C VAL A 36 8.22 -1.11 4.10
N LEU A 37 9.54 -0.97 4.08
CA LEU A 37 10.28 -0.19 3.09
C LEU A 37 11.09 -1.10 2.18
N LEU A 38 10.93 -0.94 0.86
CA LEU A 38 11.78 -1.60 -0.14
C LEU A 38 12.80 -0.60 -0.69
N MET A 39 14.08 -0.87 -0.46
CA MET A 39 15.21 -0.10 -0.97
C MET A 39 15.89 -0.83 -2.11
N THR A 40 16.15 -0.12 -3.22
CA THR A 40 16.97 -0.62 -4.32
C THR A 40 18.31 0.11 -4.32
N ILE A 41 19.40 -0.64 -4.26
CA ILE A 41 20.74 -0.08 -4.20
C ILE A 41 21.27 0.03 -5.63
N LEU A 42 21.56 1.27 -6.05
CA LEU A 42 22.14 1.57 -7.35
C LEU A 42 23.66 1.52 -7.27
N ASN A 43 24.30 0.89 -8.25
CA ASN A 43 25.76 0.83 -8.39
C ASN A 43 26.52 0.50 -7.09
N PRO A 44 26.21 -0.62 -6.40
CA PRO A 44 26.90 -0.98 -5.17
C PRO A 44 28.39 -1.29 -5.44
N ALA A 45 29.28 -0.35 -5.15
CA ALA A 45 30.73 -0.54 -5.24
C ALA A 45 31.28 -1.39 -4.08
N TYR A 46 30.53 -1.49 -2.98
CA TYR A 46 30.90 -2.23 -1.78
C TYR A 46 29.79 -3.18 -1.35
N PRO A 47 30.12 -4.26 -0.61
CA PRO A 47 29.12 -5.18 -0.08
C PRO A 47 28.12 -4.47 0.85
N ILE A 48 26.83 -4.59 0.54
CA ILE A 48 25.75 -4.09 1.40
C ILE A 48 25.44 -5.14 2.46
N THR A 49 25.72 -4.81 3.71
CA THR A 49 25.41 -5.65 4.88
C THR A 49 24.17 -5.15 5.61
N VAL A 50 23.67 -5.97 6.54
CA VAL A 50 22.54 -5.63 7.40
C VAL A 50 22.83 -4.38 8.22
N ASP A 51 24.05 -4.20 8.72
CA ASP A 51 24.42 -3.07 9.56
C ASP A 51 24.38 -1.73 8.81
N VAL A 52 24.79 -1.73 7.54
CA VAL A 52 24.70 -0.55 6.67
C VAL A 52 23.24 -0.14 6.50
N ILE A 53 22.37 -1.10 6.18
CA ILE A 53 20.93 -0.87 6.04
C ILE A 53 20.32 -0.41 7.36
N HIS A 54 20.67 -1.03 8.48
CA HIS A 54 20.22 -0.65 9.81
C HIS A 54 20.60 0.81 10.12
N THR A 55 21.84 1.20 9.85
CA THR A 55 22.34 2.56 10.08
C THR A 55 21.57 3.60 9.28
N ILE A 56 21.27 3.34 8.01
CA ILE A 56 20.52 4.25 7.13
C ILE A 56 19.06 4.36 7.56
N SER A 57 18.47 3.26 8.01
CA SER A 57 17.05 3.18 8.38
C SER A 57 16.75 3.65 9.81
N THR A 58 17.74 3.64 10.70
CA THR A 58 17.65 4.12 12.09
C THR A 58 17.07 5.54 12.25
N PRO A 59 17.50 6.57 11.48
CA PRO A 59 16.91 7.90 11.60
C PRO A 59 15.46 7.98 11.12
N SER A 60 15.03 7.06 10.26
CA SER A 60 13.66 7.04 9.72
C SER A 60 12.67 6.32 10.65
N GLY A 61 13.17 5.53 11.61
CA GLY A 61 12.34 4.80 12.55
C GLY A 61 12.97 3.54 13.13
N LYS A 62 12.19 2.82 13.93
CA LYS A 62 12.64 1.58 14.59
C LYS A 62 12.64 0.42 13.60
N VAL A 63 13.80 -0.19 13.39
CA VAL A 63 13.98 -1.37 12.55
C VAL A 63 13.67 -2.64 13.34
N MET A 64 12.88 -3.54 12.76
CA MET A 64 12.55 -4.84 13.35
C MET A 64 13.23 -5.98 12.58
N ARG A 65 13.14 -5.98 11.25
CA ARG A 65 13.75 -7.02 10.40
C ARG A 65 14.32 -6.42 9.13
N ILE A 66 15.43 -6.97 8.67
CA ILE A 66 16.08 -6.62 7.41
C ILE A 66 16.25 -7.89 6.60
N VAL A 67 15.81 -7.86 5.34
CA VAL A 67 16.02 -8.94 4.36
C VAL A 67 16.74 -8.35 3.16
N ILE A 68 17.83 -8.99 2.73
CA ILE A 68 18.62 -8.53 1.57
C ILE A 68 18.50 -9.57 0.46
N PHE A 69 18.18 -9.10 -0.74
CA PHE A 69 18.06 -9.91 -1.95
C PHE A 69 19.18 -9.56 -2.93
N LYS A 70 19.79 -10.59 -3.53
CA LYS A 70 20.81 -10.47 -4.59
C LYS A 70 20.38 -11.30 -5.79
N LYS A 71 19.37 -10.84 -6.54
CA LYS A 71 18.91 -11.49 -7.78
C LYS A 71 19.24 -10.63 -9.01
N ASN A 72 18.56 -9.49 -9.16
CA ASN A 72 18.73 -8.56 -10.28
C ASN A 72 19.24 -7.19 -9.77
N GLY A 73 20.38 -7.22 -9.07
CA GLY A 73 20.84 -6.10 -8.24
C GLY A 73 20.62 -6.37 -6.76
N VAL A 74 21.01 -5.41 -5.93
CA VAL A 74 20.89 -5.51 -4.48
C VAL A 74 19.64 -4.75 -4.05
N GLN A 75 18.73 -5.45 -3.37
CA GLN A 75 17.56 -4.85 -2.76
C GLN A 75 17.51 -5.21 -1.28
N ALA A 76 17.02 -4.30 -0.47
CA ALA A 76 16.82 -4.51 0.95
C ALA A 76 15.36 -4.19 1.31
N MET A 77 14.67 -5.17 1.91
CA MET A 77 13.37 -4.96 2.50
C MET A 77 13.54 -4.80 4.00
N VAL A 78 13.01 -3.71 4.53
CA VAL A 78 13.11 -3.40 5.95
C VAL A 78 11.72 -3.28 6.53
N ASP A 79 11.48 -4.07 7.57
CA ASP A 79 10.27 -4.08 8.36
C ASP A 79 10.51 -3.26 9.63
N GLY A 80 9.68 -2.28 9.91
CA GLY A 80 9.90 -1.34 11.01
C GLY A 80 8.87 -0.22 11.08
N PHE A 81 8.79 0.44 12.24
CA PHE A 81 7.97 1.64 12.36
C PHE A 81 8.72 2.80 11.72
N PHE A 82 8.54 2.96 10.41
CA PHE A 82 9.06 4.09 9.67
C PHE A 82 8.06 5.24 9.78
N MET A 83 8.52 6.40 10.25
CA MET A 83 7.75 7.62 10.03
C MET A 83 7.70 7.82 8.52
N GLY A 84 6.49 7.72 7.97
CA GLY A 84 6.26 7.68 6.54
C GLY A 84 6.97 8.83 5.84
N VAL A 85 7.80 8.51 4.85
CA VAL A 85 8.34 9.49 3.91
C VAL A 85 7.15 10.07 3.18
N LYS A 86 6.91 11.38 3.33
CA LYS A 86 5.79 12.00 2.64
C LYS A 86 6.13 12.05 1.16
N LYS A 87 5.12 11.85 0.31
CA LYS A 87 5.28 11.92 -1.15
C LYS A 87 5.87 13.27 -1.60
N GLU A 88 5.64 14.29 -0.80
CA GLU A 88 6.19 15.64 -0.86
C GLU A 88 7.73 15.63 -0.79
N ASP A 89 8.30 14.85 0.14
CA ASP A 89 9.74 14.78 0.37
C ASP A 89 10.45 14.18 -0.84
N VAL A 90 9.84 13.23 -1.56
CA VAL A 90 10.41 12.57 -2.75
C VAL A 90 10.57 13.54 -3.93
N THR A 91 9.67 14.51 -4.07
CA THR A 91 9.69 15.48 -5.19
C THR A 91 10.81 16.51 -5.11
N GLY A 92 11.43 16.67 -3.94
CA GLY A 92 12.54 17.62 -3.71
C GLY A 92 13.94 17.02 -3.85
N TRP A 93 14.09 15.71 -4.03
CA TRP A 93 15.42 15.12 -4.14
C TRP A 93 16.06 15.47 -5.48
N PRO A 94 17.32 15.94 -5.49
CA PRO A 94 18.06 16.16 -6.72
C PRO A 94 18.07 14.84 -7.50
N GLN A 95 17.38 14.83 -8.62
CA GLN A 95 17.42 13.71 -9.55
C GLN A 95 18.85 13.64 -10.08
N VAL A 96 19.61 12.63 -9.65
CA VAL A 96 20.90 12.32 -10.26
C VAL A 96 20.59 11.85 -11.68
N ARG A 97 20.97 12.67 -12.66
CA ARG A 97 20.76 12.41 -14.09
C ARG A 97 21.56 11.21 -14.57
#